data_AF-A0A835C048-F1
#
_entry.id   AF-A0A835C048-F1
#
_cell.length_a   1.000
_cell.length_b   1.000
_cell.length_c   1.000
_cell.angle_alpha   90.00
_cell.angle_beta   90.00
_cell.angle_gamma   90.00
#
_symmetry.space_group_name_H-M   'P 1'
#
loop_
_entity.id
_entity.type
_entity.pdbx_description
1 polymer ?
#
loop_
_entity_poly.entity_id
_entity_poly.type
_entity_poly.pdbx_seq_one_letter_code
_entity_poly.pdbx_strand_id
1 'polypeptide(L)'
;MDVSFGPDEQILWPTSVLAGVAMCAAVYDLTRQVSSRCYKGYDGLNEMHKVEWNNRGFSTFHALAAAAVSFYLLVLSDLFTESARSAIVDRKSWLSDAMFGVSLGYFLTDLAMILWYFPHLGGKEYLLHHGLSMYSISLSLLSGKGHIYILMVLFTEATTPFVNLRWYLDLAGRKGSKLYLYNGVALLVGWLVARVILFVYFFAHVYIHFDQVRSAFPLGFYSMLTVPPVLSLMNLLWFCKICKGAVKTLCKAKQSASVKMD
;
A
#
# COMPACT_ATOMS: atom_id res chain seq x y z
N MET A 1 -22.62 -17.15 -11.36
CA MET A 1 -21.30 -17.48 -10.78
C MET A 1 -21.58 -18.59 -9.80
N ASP A 2 -21.43 -19.84 -10.21
CA ASP A 2 -21.48 -20.96 -9.28
C ASP A 2 -20.10 -21.05 -8.66
N VAL A 3 -19.92 -20.31 -7.56
CA VAL A 3 -18.63 -20.23 -6.89
C VAL A 3 -18.53 -21.41 -5.92
N SER A 4 -18.14 -22.58 -6.43
CA SER A 4 -17.79 -23.72 -5.57
C SER A 4 -16.31 -23.63 -5.22
N PHE A 5 -16.00 -22.97 -4.10
CA PHE A 5 -14.63 -22.91 -3.59
C PHE A 5 -14.15 -24.29 -3.14
N GLY A 6 -12.88 -24.59 -3.39
CA GLY A 6 -12.25 -25.78 -2.85
C GLY A 6 -12.21 -25.75 -1.31
N PRO A 7 -12.16 -26.91 -0.64
CA PRO A 7 -12.12 -26.98 0.83
C PRO A 7 -10.94 -26.20 1.43
N ASP A 8 -9.81 -26.13 0.73
CA ASP A 8 -8.63 -25.39 1.18
C ASP A 8 -8.86 -23.87 1.18
N GLU A 9 -9.57 -23.34 0.18
CA GLU A 9 -9.84 -21.89 0.04
C GLU A 9 -10.81 -21.41 1.12
N GLN A 10 -11.80 -22.24 1.47
CA GLN A 10 -12.77 -21.97 2.52
C GLN A 10 -12.12 -21.81 3.90
N ILE A 11 -10.96 -22.44 4.12
CA ILE A 11 -10.18 -22.32 5.35
C ILE A 11 -9.14 -21.22 5.22
N LEU A 12 -8.38 -21.20 4.13
CA LEU A 12 -7.25 -20.31 3.93
C LEU A 12 -7.65 -18.83 3.95
N TRP A 13 -8.74 -18.45 3.28
CA TRP A 13 -9.08 -17.03 3.18
C TRP A 13 -9.55 -16.45 4.52
N PRO A 14 -10.52 -17.06 5.24
CA PRO A 14 -10.91 -16.54 6.55
C PRO A 14 -9.77 -16.54 7.56
N THR A 15 -8.95 -17.60 7.59
CA THR A 15 -7.79 -17.66 8.49
C THR A 15 -6.75 -16.58 8.16
N SER A 16 -6.51 -16.30 6.88
CA SER A 16 -5.60 -15.23 6.44
C SER A 16 -6.15 -13.83 6.77
N VAL A 17 -7.46 -13.61 6.62
CA VAL A 17 -8.11 -12.35 7.04
C VAL A 17 -7.96 -12.15 8.55
N LEU A 18 -8.27 -13.17 9.34
CA LEU A 18 -8.10 -13.13 10.79
C LEU A 18 -6.62 -12.92 11.19
N ALA A 19 -5.68 -13.53 10.47
CA ALA A 19 -4.26 -13.30 10.67
C ALA A 19 -3.87 -11.84 10.38
N GLY A 20 -4.45 -11.22 9.35
CA GLY A 20 -4.27 -9.79 9.08
C GLY A 20 -4.77 -8.90 10.22
N VAL A 21 -5.96 -9.18 10.76
CA VAL A 21 -6.52 -8.45 11.91
C VAL A 21 -5.66 -8.65 13.16
N ALA A 22 -5.27 -9.89 13.45
CA ALA A 22 -4.41 -10.22 14.59
C ALA A 22 -3.03 -9.56 14.48
N MET A 23 -2.46 -9.51 13.27
CA MET A 23 -1.22 -8.81 12.98
C MET A 23 -1.35 -7.30 13.27
N CYS A 24 -2.45 -6.66 12.86
CA CYS A 24 -2.69 -5.26 13.17
C CYS A 24 -2.71 -5.01 14.68
N ALA A 25 -3.45 -5.82 15.45
CA ALA A 25 -3.51 -5.70 16.91
C ALA A 25 -2.13 -5.91 17.57
N ALA A 26 -1.43 -6.98 17.20
CA ALA A 26 -0.13 -7.32 17.76
C ALA A 26 0.92 -6.24 17.46
N VAL A 27 0.98 -5.74 16.21
CA VAL A 27 1.95 -4.70 15.82
C VAL A 27 1.56 -3.34 16.41
N TYR A 28 0.28 -3.02 16.58
CA TYR A 28 -0.18 -1.82 17.28
C TYR A 28 0.36 -1.80 18.71
N ASP A 29 0.17 -2.89 19.47
CA ASP A 29 0.63 -3.00 20.85
C ASP A 29 2.15 -3.04 20.95
N LEU A 30 2.83 -3.75 20.04
CA LEU A 30 4.28 -3.76 19.97
C LEU A 30 4.83 -2.35 19.68
N THR A 31 4.22 -1.63 18.73
CA THR A 31 4.62 -0.26 18.39
C THR A 31 4.46 0.65 19.60
N ARG A 32 3.35 0.53 20.34
CA ARG A 32 3.13 1.28 21.59
C ARG A 32 4.21 0.98 22.63
N GLN A 33 4.50 -0.29 22.89
CA GLN A 33 5.48 -0.71 23.91
C GLN A 33 6.91 -0.31 23.55
N VAL A 34 7.31 -0.50 22.30
CA VAL A 34 8.64 -0.10 21.81
C VAL A 34 8.76 1.42 21.85
N SER A 35 7.73 2.15 21.43
CA SER A 35 7.77 3.62 21.38
C SER A 35 7.85 4.25 22.76
N SER A 36 7.07 3.78 23.75
CA SER A 36 7.17 4.31 25.12
C SER A 36 8.52 4.04 25.77
N ARG A 37 9.15 2.89 25.48
CA ARG A 37 10.48 2.53 26.02
C ARG A 37 11.64 3.24 25.31
N CYS A 38 11.58 3.33 23.99
CA CYS A 38 12.72 3.78 23.17
C CYS A 38 12.62 5.26 22.75
N TYR A 39 11.44 5.87 22.79
CA TYR A 39 11.23 7.24 22.34
C TYR A 39 10.55 8.08 23.42
N LYS A 40 11.37 8.84 24.18
CA LYS A 40 10.91 9.70 25.29
C LYS A 40 9.81 10.70 24.90
N GLY A 41 9.75 11.10 23.62
CA GLY A 41 8.73 12.01 23.12
C GLY A 41 7.34 11.37 22.96
N TYR A 42 7.23 10.04 22.96
CA TYR A 42 5.98 9.31 22.74
C TYR A 42 4.97 9.55 23.86
N ASP A 43 5.40 9.44 25.12
CA ASP A 43 4.49 9.54 26.27
C ASP A 43 3.89 10.95 26.42
N GLY A 44 4.61 11.97 25.95
CA GLY A 44 4.16 13.36 25.91
C GLY A 44 3.23 13.70 24.73
N LEU A 45 2.98 12.77 23.80
CA LEU A 45 2.00 12.97 22.73
C LEU A 45 0.58 13.00 23.29
N ASN A 46 -0.31 13.77 22.66
CA ASN A 46 -1.73 13.66 22.93
C ASN A 46 -2.27 12.30 22.45
N GLU A 47 -3.44 11.90 22.97
CA GLU A 47 -4.00 10.58 22.70
C GLU A 47 -4.25 10.34 21.20
N MET A 48 -4.70 11.35 20.47
CA MET A 48 -4.94 11.24 19.03
C MET A 48 -3.64 10.95 18.24
N HIS A 49 -2.55 11.64 18.58
CA HIS A 49 -1.24 11.40 17.98
C HIS A 49 -0.67 10.04 18.37
N LYS A 50 -0.94 9.52 19.58
CA LYS A 50 -0.54 8.15 19.96
C LYS A 50 -1.29 7.12 19.12
N VAL A 51 -2.59 7.31 18.88
CA VAL A 51 -3.38 6.44 18.01
C VAL A 51 -2.82 6.45 16.58
N GLU A 52 -2.61 7.63 15.99
CA GLU A 52 -2.02 7.73 14.64
C GLU A 52 -0.60 7.13 14.58
N TRP A 53 0.20 7.36 15.62
CA TRP A 53 1.55 6.82 15.73
C TRP A 53 1.55 5.29 15.70
N ASN A 54 0.67 4.65 16.46
CA ASN A 54 0.60 3.20 16.53
C ASN A 54 -0.03 2.59 15.26
N ASN A 55 -1.02 3.26 14.64
CA ASN A 55 -1.58 2.84 13.35
C ASN A 55 -0.55 2.84 12.23
N ARG A 56 0.35 3.84 12.23
CA ARG A 56 1.48 3.89 11.30
C ARG A 56 2.45 2.73 11.49
N GLY A 57 2.47 2.12 12.68
CA GLY A 57 3.27 0.93 12.98
C GLY A 57 2.80 -0.29 12.19
N PHE A 58 1.53 -0.68 12.34
CA PHE A 58 1.02 -1.86 11.63
C PHE A 58 0.90 -1.65 10.12
N SER A 59 0.59 -0.43 9.65
CA SER A 59 0.60 -0.12 8.21
C SER A 59 2.00 -0.22 7.60
N THR A 60 3.04 0.19 8.34
CA THR A 60 4.42 -0.02 7.90
C THR A 60 4.76 -1.52 7.80
N PHE A 61 4.34 -2.32 8.78
CA PHE A 61 4.58 -3.77 8.78
C PHE A 61 3.87 -4.46 7.61
N HIS A 62 2.57 -4.20 7.42
CA HIS A 62 1.81 -4.74 6.30
C HIS A 62 2.45 -4.35 4.96
N ALA A 63 2.79 -3.07 4.79
CA ALA A 63 3.39 -2.58 3.56
C ALA A 63 4.68 -3.30 3.19
N LEU A 64 5.56 -3.57 4.17
CA LEU A 64 6.80 -4.32 3.95
C LEU A 64 6.52 -5.77 3.57
N ALA A 65 5.58 -6.44 4.25
CA ALA A 65 5.20 -7.82 3.95
C ALA A 65 4.56 -7.93 2.55
N ALA A 66 3.60 -7.07 2.24
CA ALA A 66 2.93 -7.01 0.95
C ALA A 66 3.92 -6.73 -0.19
N ALA A 67 4.82 -5.75 -0.02
CA ALA A 67 5.84 -5.45 -1.02
C ALA A 67 6.81 -6.63 -1.24
N ALA A 68 7.25 -7.29 -0.17
CA ALA A 68 8.16 -8.44 -0.26
C ALA A 68 7.51 -9.63 -0.96
N VAL A 69 6.28 -9.99 -0.59
CA VAL A 69 5.54 -11.10 -1.22
C VAL A 69 5.21 -10.78 -2.67
N SER A 70 4.75 -9.55 -2.97
CA SER A 70 4.50 -9.13 -4.34
C SER A 70 5.77 -9.16 -5.18
N PHE A 71 6.90 -8.68 -4.68
CA PHE A 71 8.16 -8.73 -5.41
C PHE A 71 8.60 -10.16 -5.70
N TYR A 72 8.52 -11.04 -4.69
CA TYR A 72 8.84 -12.45 -4.88
C TYR A 72 7.95 -13.08 -5.97
N LEU A 73 6.63 -12.91 -5.88
CA LEU A 73 5.70 -13.54 -6.82
C LEU A 73 5.79 -12.96 -8.24
N LEU A 74 5.99 -11.64 -8.38
CA LEU A 74 6.02 -10.95 -9.67
C LEU A 74 7.37 -11.09 -10.40
N VAL A 75 8.48 -11.18 -9.65
CA VAL A 75 9.83 -11.03 -10.21
C VAL A 75 10.68 -12.29 -10.05
N LEU A 76 10.59 -12.97 -8.89
CA LEU A 76 11.49 -14.08 -8.56
C LEU A 76 10.87 -15.45 -8.82
N SER A 77 9.54 -15.56 -8.75
CA SER A 77 8.83 -16.82 -8.93
C SER A 77 8.44 -17.04 -10.40
N ASP A 78 8.26 -18.31 -10.78
CA ASP A 78 7.81 -18.66 -12.13
C ASP A 78 6.30 -18.44 -12.36
N LEU A 79 5.56 -17.95 -11.36
CA LEU A 79 4.08 -17.89 -11.37
C LEU A 79 3.53 -17.10 -12.57
N PHE A 80 4.19 -16.02 -12.97
CA PHE A 80 3.74 -15.14 -14.06
C PHE A 80 4.66 -15.17 -15.28
N THR A 81 5.44 -16.24 -15.47
CA THR A 81 6.30 -16.41 -16.65
C THR A 81 5.51 -16.71 -17.93
N GLU A 82 5.91 -16.14 -19.06
CA GLU A 82 5.21 -16.35 -20.35
C GLU A 82 5.18 -17.82 -20.81
N SER A 83 6.10 -18.66 -20.32
CA SER A 83 6.17 -20.08 -20.64
C SER A 83 5.06 -20.94 -20.03
N ALA A 84 4.27 -20.42 -19.09
CA ALA A 84 3.23 -21.19 -18.44
C ALA A 84 1.98 -21.34 -19.32
N ARG A 85 1.33 -22.52 -19.25
CA ARG A 85 0.24 -22.93 -20.18
C ARG A 85 -1.09 -22.19 -20.00
N SER A 86 -1.38 -21.65 -18.82
CA SER A 86 -2.63 -20.92 -18.54
C SER A 86 -2.51 -19.43 -18.84
N ALA A 87 -3.64 -18.75 -19.10
CA ALA A 87 -3.66 -17.30 -19.26
C ALA A 87 -3.14 -16.61 -17.99
N ILE A 88 -2.35 -15.55 -18.12
CA ILE A 88 -1.69 -14.85 -17.01
C ILE A 88 -2.68 -14.33 -15.98
N VAL A 89 -3.88 -13.96 -16.43
CA VAL A 89 -4.99 -13.48 -15.59
C VAL A 89 -5.62 -14.57 -14.74
N ASP A 90 -5.41 -15.85 -15.07
CA ASP A 90 -5.97 -17.00 -14.36
C ASP A 90 -4.98 -17.63 -13.38
N ARG A 91 -3.76 -17.07 -13.30
CA ARG A 91 -2.69 -17.61 -12.47
C ARG A 91 -2.77 -17.05 -11.06
N LYS A 92 -2.74 -17.95 -10.08
CA LYS A 92 -2.68 -17.66 -8.66
C LYS A 92 -1.88 -18.72 -7.90
N SER A 93 -1.54 -18.44 -6.66
CA SER A 93 -0.87 -19.36 -5.75
C SER A 93 -1.47 -19.27 -4.35
N TRP A 94 -1.24 -20.28 -3.51
CA TRP A 94 -1.63 -20.24 -2.10
C TRP A 94 -1.05 -19.01 -1.38
N LEU A 95 0.17 -18.59 -1.75
CA LEU A 95 0.84 -17.44 -1.17
C LEU A 95 0.17 -16.12 -1.58
N SER A 96 -0.27 -15.99 -2.84
CA SER A 96 -1.05 -14.82 -3.25
C SER A 96 -2.41 -14.77 -2.55
N ASP A 97 -3.09 -15.92 -2.41
CA ASP A 97 -4.38 -16.00 -1.71
C ASP A 97 -4.23 -15.59 -0.24
N ALA A 98 -3.19 -16.11 0.44
CA ALA A 98 -2.86 -15.76 1.81
C ALA A 98 -2.54 -14.27 1.96
N MET A 99 -1.70 -13.70 1.09
CA MET A 99 -1.35 -12.28 1.14
C MET A 99 -2.56 -11.37 0.89
N PHE A 100 -3.49 -11.78 0.03
CA PHE A 100 -4.73 -11.06 -0.22
C PHE A 100 -5.65 -11.10 0.99
N GLY A 101 -5.81 -12.27 1.62
CA GLY A 101 -6.55 -12.40 2.88
C GLY A 101 -5.96 -11.53 3.99
N VAL A 102 -4.65 -11.60 4.23
CA VAL A 102 -3.95 -10.75 5.20
C VAL A 102 -4.15 -9.26 4.89
N SER A 103 -4.09 -8.88 3.60
CA SER A 103 -4.31 -7.49 3.17
C SER A 103 -5.75 -7.04 3.40
N LEU A 104 -6.76 -7.89 3.19
CA LEU A 104 -8.15 -7.58 3.53
C LEU A 104 -8.31 -7.36 5.04
N GLY A 105 -7.71 -8.21 5.89
CA GLY A 105 -7.74 -8.04 7.33
C GLY A 105 -7.08 -6.72 7.78
N TYR A 106 -5.96 -6.36 7.14
CA TYR A 106 -5.29 -5.08 7.34
C TYR A 106 -6.18 -3.89 6.92
N PHE A 107 -6.63 -3.85 5.67
CA PHE A 107 -7.43 -2.73 5.14
C PHE A 107 -8.75 -2.57 5.89
N LEU A 108 -9.38 -3.67 6.34
CA LEU A 108 -10.58 -3.62 7.17
C LEU A 108 -10.29 -2.97 8.53
N THR A 109 -9.19 -3.37 9.17
CA THR A 109 -8.79 -2.83 10.48
C THR A 109 -8.44 -1.35 10.38
N ASP A 110 -7.63 -0.96 9.38
CA ASP A 110 -7.24 0.43 9.18
C ASP A 110 -8.44 1.31 8.78
N LEU A 111 -9.33 0.80 7.92
CA LEU A 111 -10.57 1.51 7.58
C LEU A 111 -11.47 1.70 8.80
N ALA A 112 -11.62 0.68 9.65
CA ALA A 112 -12.41 0.80 10.88
C ALA A 112 -11.84 1.90 11.79
N MET A 113 -10.52 1.97 11.94
CA MET A 113 -9.85 3.04 12.68
C MET A 113 -10.07 4.42 12.03
N ILE A 114 -9.90 4.53 10.70
CA ILE A 114 -10.12 5.78 9.97
C ILE A 114 -11.56 6.28 10.16
N LEU A 115 -12.56 5.40 10.09
CA LEU A 115 -13.96 5.75 10.30
C LEU A 115 -14.24 6.16 11.74
N TRP A 116 -13.69 5.42 12.72
CA TRP A 116 -13.89 5.71 14.14
C TRP A 116 -13.33 7.07 14.55
N TYR A 117 -12.19 7.45 13.98
CA TYR A 117 -11.51 8.72 14.27
C TYR A 117 -11.65 9.75 13.14
N PHE A 118 -12.63 9.60 12.25
CA PHE A 118 -12.79 10.51 11.11
C PHE A 118 -13.08 11.95 11.58
N PRO A 119 -12.47 13.00 10.99
CA PRO A 119 -11.52 13.01 9.87
C PRO A 119 -10.03 13.05 10.28
N HIS A 120 -9.68 12.72 11.53
CA HIS A 120 -8.34 12.94 12.09
C HIS A 120 -7.28 11.95 11.59
N LEU A 121 -7.60 10.67 11.44
CA LEU A 121 -6.65 9.65 10.94
C LEU A 121 -6.54 9.62 9.41
N GLY A 122 -7.52 10.15 8.68
CA GLY A 122 -7.56 10.07 7.23
C GLY A 122 -8.65 10.92 6.61
N GLY A 123 -8.37 11.38 5.38
CA GLY A 123 -9.32 12.09 4.52
C GLY A 123 -10.17 11.16 3.65
N LYS A 124 -11.09 11.74 2.89
CA LYS A 124 -12.00 11.03 1.96
C LYS A 124 -11.23 10.21 0.91
N GLU A 125 -10.04 10.65 0.52
CA GLU A 125 -9.16 9.93 -0.39
C GLU A 125 -8.72 8.57 0.19
N TYR A 126 -8.54 8.46 1.50
CA TYR A 126 -8.17 7.19 2.14
C TYR A 126 -9.36 6.24 2.19
N LEU A 127 -10.58 6.74 2.43
CA LEU A 127 -11.80 5.94 2.35
C LEU A 127 -11.98 5.34 0.95
N LEU A 128 -11.80 6.15 -0.10
CA LEU A 128 -11.87 5.70 -1.48
C LEU A 128 -10.77 4.68 -1.79
N HIS A 129 -9.53 4.95 -1.38
CA HIS A 129 -8.39 4.04 -1.57
C HIS A 129 -8.65 2.66 -0.92
N HIS A 130 -9.08 2.64 0.34
CA HIS A 130 -9.33 1.41 1.09
C HIS A 130 -10.52 0.65 0.52
N GLY A 131 -11.61 1.36 0.19
CA GLY A 131 -12.80 0.76 -0.41
C GLY A 131 -12.49 0.08 -1.75
N LEU A 132 -11.79 0.79 -2.65
CA LEU A 132 -11.37 0.23 -3.94
C LEU A 132 -10.40 -0.94 -3.77
N SER A 133 -9.45 -0.84 -2.84
CA SER A 133 -8.48 -1.91 -2.58
C SER A 133 -9.16 -3.17 -2.09
N MET A 134 -10.03 -3.07 -1.07
CA MET A 134 -10.76 -4.23 -0.56
C MET A 134 -11.72 -4.81 -1.59
N TYR A 135 -12.40 -3.96 -2.36
CA TYR A 135 -13.26 -4.39 -3.46
C TYR A 135 -12.48 -5.22 -4.49
N SER A 136 -11.35 -4.70 -4.98
CA SER A 136 -10.53 -5.38 -5.99
C SER A 136 -9.89 -6.66 -5.47
N ILE A 137 -9.37 -6.65 -4.23
CA ILE A 137 -8.78 -7.86 -3.61
C ILE A 137 -9.86 -8.94 -3.42
N SER A 138 -11.04 -8.57 -2.89
CA SER A 138 -12.14 -9.52 -2.69
C SER A 138 -12.61 -10.10 -4.02
N LEU A 139 -12.74 -9.25 -5.04
CA LEU A 139 -13.13 -9.68 -6.38
C LEU A 139 -12.11 -10.66 -6.99
N SER A 140 -10.82 -10.42 -6.77
CA SER A 140 -9.74 -11.29 -7.23
C SER A 140 -9.77 -12.65 -6.50
N LEU A 141 -9.91 -12.66 -5.18
CA LEU A 141 -10.06 -13.89 -4.40
C LEU A 141 -11.28 -14.70 -4.86
N LEU A 142 -12.47 -14.09 -4.85
CA LEU A 142 -13.74 -14.76 -5.19
C LEU A 142 -13.76 -15.34 -6.61
N SER A 143 -13.02 -14.74 -7.53
CA SER A 143 -12.94 -15.21 -8.92
C SER A 143 -11.72 -16.08 -9.23
N GLY A 144 -10.70 -16.06 -8.36
CA GLY A 144 -9.38 -16.64 -8.62
C GLY A 144 -8.62 -15.98 -9.78
N LYS A 145 -9.03 -14.79 -10.22
CA LYS A 145 -8.48 -14.10 -11.41
C LYS A 145 -7.86 -12.76 -11.06
N GLY A 146 -6.93 -12.29 -11.90
CA GLY A 146 -6.33 -10.97 -11.81
C GLY A 146 -5.30 -10.80 -10.68
N HIS A 147 -4.78 -11.90 -10.13
CA HIS A 147 -3.83 -11.85 -9.00
C HIS A 147 -2.58 -11.05 -9.35
N ILE A 148 -2.07 -11.16 -10.57
CA ILE A 148 -0.92 -10.36 -11.03
C ILE A 148 -1.14 -8.86 -10.83
N TYR A 149 -2.33 -8.37 -11.17
CA TYR A 149 -2.68 -6.95 -11.12
C TYR A 149 -2.85 -6.47 -9.68
N ILE A 150 -3.47 -7.29 -8.81
CA ILE A 150 -3.54 -6.97 -7.38
C ILE A 150 -2.14 -6.97 -6.75
N LEU A 151 -1.27 -7.92 -7.09
CA LEU A 151 0.10 -7.96 -6.59
C LEU A 151 0.90 -6.73 -7.04
N MET A 152 0.75 -6.28 -8.29
CA MET A 152 1.37 -5.04 -8.76
C MET A 152 0.89 -3.84 -7.93
N VAL A 153 -0.41 -3.74 -7.65
CA VAL A 153 -0.95 -2.65 -6.81
C VAL A 153 -0.47 -2.77 -5.36
N LEU A 154 -0.45 -3.96 -4.76
CA LEU A 154 0.08 -4.18 -3.42
C LEU A 154 1.59 -3.85 -3.33
N PHE A 155 2.36 -4.07 -4.40
CA PHE A 155 3.77 -3.67 -4.43
C PHE A 155 3.95 -2.16 -4.27
N THR A 156 2.94 -1.36 -4.64
CA THR A 156 2.98 0.11 -4.46
C THR A 156 3.00 0.53 -3.00
N GLU A 157 2.63 -0.35 -2.06
CA GLU A 157 2.76 -0.12 -0.62
C GLU A 157 4.22 -0.06 -0.17
N ALA A 158 5.19 -0.47 -1.00
CA ALA A 158 6.62 -0.29 -0.73
C ALA A 158 7.01 1.17 -0.40
N THR A 159 6.21 2.16 -0.78
CA THR A 159 6.44 3.57 -0.46
C THR A 159 5.89 4.00 0.91
N THR A 160 4.95 3.24 1.49
CA THR A 160 4.25 3.55 2.75
C THR A 160 5.21 3.69 3.94
N PRO A 161 6.26 2.85 4.11
CA PRO A 161 7.27 3.06 5.14
C PRO A 161 7.94 4.43 5.08
N PHE A 162 8.20 4.98 3.88
CA PHE A 162 8.80 6.31 3.73
C PHE A 162 7.82 7.43 4.13
N VAL A 163 6.53 7.27 3.81
CA VAL A 163 5.46 8.19 4.22
C VAL A 163 5.36 8.21 5.75
N ASN A 164 5.31 7.03 6.37
CA ASN A 164 5.20 6.88 7.83
C ASN A 164 6.44 7.41 8.55
N LEU A 165 7.65 7.07 8.08
CA LEU A 165 8.90 7.60 8.64
C LEU A 165 8.97 9.13 8.54
N ARG A 166 8.50 9.70 7.41
CA ARG A 166 8.46 11.15 7.25
C ARG A 166 7.56 11.80 8.29
N TRP A 167 6.38 11.21 8.53
CA TRP A 167 5.44 11.68 9.53
C TRP A 167 6.00 11.57 10.95
N TYR A 168 6.62 10.44 11.32
CA TYR A 168 7.25 10.28 12.64
C TYR A 168 8.32 11.36 12.89
N LEU A 169 9.15 11.62 11.88
CA LEU A 169 10.17 12.66 11.97
C LEU A 169 9.58 14.08 12.02
N ASP A 170 8.46 14.34 11.34
CA ASP A 170 7.75 15.60 11.43
C ASP A 170 7.24 15.82 12.86
N LEU A 171 6.47 14.86 13.37
CA LEU A 171 5.87 14.92 14.71
C LEU A 171 6.94 15.02 15.81
N ALA A 172 8.11 14.40 15.60
CA ALA A 172 9.28 14.52 16.48
C ALA A 172 10.01 15.88 16.40
N GLY A 173 9.55 16.82 15.58
CA GLY A 173 10.23 18.10 15.35
C GLY A 173 11.55 17.98 14.58
N ARG A 174 11.78 16.86 13.87
CA ARG A 174 13.05 16.51 13.22
C ARG A 174 13.12 16.83 11.72
N LYS A 175 12.34 17.80 11.23
CA LYS A 175 12.36 18.26 9.83
C LYS A 175 13.73 18.72 9.33
N GLY A 176 14.58 19.23 10.22
CA GLY A 176 15.94 19.69 9.88
C GLY A 176 16.99 18.58 9.81
N SER A 177 16.64 17.33 10.14
CA SER A 177 17.61 16.23 10.19
C SER A 177 18.00 15.70 8.80
N LYS A 178 19.24 15.19 8.66
CA LYS A 178 19.68 14.49 7.44
C LYS A 178 18.78 13.30 7.10
N LEU A 179 18.29 12.58 8.11
CA LEU A 179 17.37 11.45 7.93
C LEU A 179 16.04 11.90 7.29
N TYR A 180 15.47 13.04 7.71
CA TYR A 180 14.26 13.59 7.09
C TYR A 180 14.47 13.99 5.62
N LEU A 181 15.66 14.50 5.30
CA LEU A 181 16.06 14.80 3.92
C LEU A 181 16.20 13.53 3.07
N TYR A 182 17.01 12.56 3.52
CA TYR A 182 17.23 11.31 2.79
C TYR A 182 15.93 10.53 2.61
N ASN A 183 15.10 10.44 3.64
CA ASN A 183 13.78 9.83 3.53
C ASN A 183 12.88 10.60 2.54
N GLY A 184 12.97 11.94 2.48
CA GLY A 184 12.25 12.74 1.49
C GLY A 184 12.67 12.44 0.04
N VAL A 185 13.97 12.24 -0.20
CA VAL A 185 14.49 11.84 -1.52
C VAL A 185 14.04 10.40 -1.85
N ALA A 186 14.17 9.47 -0.90
CA ALA A 186 13.72 8.09 -1.06
C ALA A 186 12.21 8.02 -1.34
N LEU A 187 11.39 8.82 -0.64
CA LEU A 187 9.96 8.92 -0.90
C LEU A 187 9.68 9.44 -2.32
N LEU A 188 10.37 10.47 -2.78
CA LEU A 188 10.18 11.03 -4.13
C LEU A 188 10.52 9.99 -5.22
N VAL A 189 11.70 9.37 -5.14
CA VAL A 189 12.16 8.36 -6.11
C VAL A 189 11.30 7.11 -6.05
N GLY A 190 11.02 6.62 -4.84
CA GLY A 190 10.17 5.45 -4.61
C GLY A 190 8.76 5.66 -5.17
N TRP A 191 8.17 6.85 -4.98
CA TRP A 191 6.85 7.17 -5.53
C TRP A 191 6.85 7.19 -7.06
N LEU A 192 7.87 7.80 -7.67
CA LEU A 192 8.01 7.81 -9.13
C LEU A 192 8.08 6.38 -9.68
N VAL A 193 8.93 5.54 -9.11
CA VAL A 193 9.15 4.16 -9.60
C VAL A 193 7.94 3.27 -9.30
N ALA A 194 7.57 3.14 -8.03
CA ALA A 194 6.58 2.17 -7.59
C ALA A 194 5.13 2.59 -7.84
N ARG A 195 4.82 3.89 -8.00
CA ARG A 195 3.43 4.38 -8.16
C ARG A 195 3.13 5.07 -9.48
N VAL A 196 4.14 5.59 -10.19
CA VAL A 196 3.94 6.21 -11.52
C VAL A 196 4.40 5.27 -12.63
N ILE A 197 5.67 4.90 -12.65
CA ILE A 197 6.25 4.02 -13.69
C ILE A 197 5.59 2.64 -13.65
N LEU A 198 5.38 2.07 -12.46
CA LEU A 198 4.69 0.79 -12.33
C LEU A 198 3.26 0.82 -12.88
N PHE A 199 2.52 1.93 -12.74
CA PHE A 199 1.18 2.05 -13.32
C PHE A 199 1.23 2.18 -14.84
N VAL A 200 2.25 2.84 -15.41
CA VAL A 200 2.48 2.84 -16.86
C VAL A 200 2.71 1.40 -17.34
N TYR A 201 3.57 0.64 -16.65
CA TYR A 201 3.79 -0.77 -16.95
C TYR A 201 2.51 -1.60 -16.80
N PHE A 202 1.75 -1.39 -15.73
CA PHE A 202 0.46 -2.05 -15.48
C PHE A 202 -0.49 -1.85 -16.67
N PHE A 203 -0.68 -0.62 -17.13
CA PHE A 203 -1.58 -0.34 -18.26
C PHE A 203 -1.08 -0.93 -19.57
N ALA A 204 0.24 -0.87 -19.81
CA ALA A 204 0.84 -1.53 -20.97
C ALA A 204 0.63 -3.05 -20.92
N HIS A 205 0.80 -3.67 -19.75
CA HIS A 205 0.57 -5.10 -19.54
C HIS A 205 -0.89 -5.49 -19.75
N VAL A 206 -1.85 -4.72 -19.21
CA VAL A 206 -3.29 -4.91 -19.48
C VAL A 206 -3.59 -4.82 -20.97
N TYR A 207 -2.97 -3.88 -21.68
CA TYR A 207 -3.16 -3.69 -23.12
C TYR A 207 -2.57 -4.86 -23.94
N ILE A 208 -1.37 -5.33 -23.61
CA ILE A 208 -0.72 -6.46 -24.29
C ILE A 208 -1.51 -7.76 -24.06
N HIS A 209 -2.02 -7.97 -22.85
CA HIS A 209 -2.81 -9.15 -22.49
C HIS A 209 -4.33 -8.90 -22.57
N PHE A 210 -4.77 -7.97 -23.41
CA PHE A 210 -6.17 -7.51 -23.43
C PHE A 210 -7.17 -8.64 -23.71
N ASP A 211 -6.84 -9.57 -24.61
CA ASP A 211 -7.70 -10.72 -24.91
C ASP A 211 -7.90 -11.62 -23.68
N GLN A 212 -6.85 -11.79 -22.86
CA GLN A 212 -6.93 -12.54 -21.62
C GLN A 212 -7.77 -11.80 -20.59
N VAL A 213 -7.57 -10.49 -20.45
CA VAL A 213 -8.36 -9.62 -19.56
C VAL A 213 -9.84 -9.64 -19.94
N ARG A 214 -10.15 -9.63 -21.25
CA ARG A 214 -11.51 -9.73 -21.80
C ARG A 214 -12.16 -11.09 -21.53
N SER A 215 -11.37 -12.16 -21.45
CA SER A 215 -11.85 -13.51 -21.12
C SER A 215 -12.20 -13.70 -19.64
N ALA A 216 -11.94 -12.69 -18.79
CA ALA A 216 -12.47 -12.65 -17.44
C ALA A 216 -14.01 -12.50 -17.45
N PHE A 217 -14.62 -12.64 -16.28
CA PHE A 217 -16.04 -12.40 -16.10
C PHE A 217 -16.35 -10.89 -16.21
N PRO A 218 -17.58 -10.48 -16.61
CA PRO A 218 -17.90 -9.09 -16.94
C PRO A 218 -17.52 -8.08 -15.86
N LEU A 219 -17.86 -8.35 -14.61
CA LEU A 219 -17.52 -7.46 -13.48
C LEU A 219 -16.00 -7.34 -13.31
N GLY A 220 -15.25 -8.43 -13.40
CA GLY A 220 -13.79 -8.42 -13.32
C GLY A 220 -13.14 -7.60 -14.43
N PHE A 221 -13.64 -7.76 -15.67
CA PHE A 221 -13.19 -7.00 -16.83
C PHE A 221 -13.36 -5.49 -16.62
N TYR A 222 -14.57 -5.03 -16.29
CA TYR A 222 -14.83 -3.61 -16.08
C TYR A 222 -14.04 -3.06 -14.89
N SER A 223 -13.88 -3.84 -13.81
CA SER A 223 -13.10 -3.42 -12.65
C SER A 223 -11.62 -3.25 -12.95
N MET A 224 -11.01 -4.15 -13.73
CA MET A 224 -9.62 -4.03 -14.20
C MET A 224 -9.40 -2.81 -15.12
N LEU A 225 -10.45 -2.33 -15.80
CA LEU A 225 -10.38 -1.14 -16.65
C LEU A 225 -10.73 0.17 -15.94
N THR A 226 -11.41 0.13 -14.78
CA THR A 226 -11.92 1.33 -14.11
C THR A 226 -11.23 1.64 -12.78
N VAL A 227 -10.94 0.64 -11.96
CA VAL A 227 -10.30 0.86 -10.65
C VAL A 227 -8.85 1.34 -10.78
N PRO A 228 -7.98 0.71 -11.61
CA PRO A 228 -6.59 1.15 -11.73
C PRO A 228 -6.41 2.59 -12.24
N PRO A 229 -7.20 3.09 -13.21
CA PRO A 229 -7.16 4.51 -13.57
C PRO A 229 -7.48 5.46 -12.40
N VAL A 230 -8.46 5.12 -11.56
CA VAL A 230 -8.79 5.94 -10.38
C VAL A 230 -7.62 5.95 -9.40
N LEU A 231 -7.04 4.78 -9.09
CA LEU A 231 -5.87 4.67 -8.23
C LEU A 231 -4.65 5.42 -8.80
N SER A 232 -4.45 5.34 -10.13
CA SER A 232 -3.39 6.07 -10.83
C SER A 232 -3.57 7.58 -10.70
N LEU A 233 -4.79 8.10 -10.86
CA LEU A 233 -5.07 9.52 -10.67
C LEU A 233 -4.76 9.97 -9.25
N MET A 234 -5.16 9.18 -8.24
CA MET A 234 -4.83 9.45 -6.84
C MET A 234 -3.32 9.48 -6.61
N ASN A 235 -2.58 8.52 -7.18
CA ASN A 235 -1.12 8.47 -7.12
C ASN A 235 -0.46 9.70 -7.76
N LEU A 236 -0.98 10.21 -8.87
CA LEU A 236 -0.50 11.44 -9.50
C LEU A 236 -0.78 12.68 -8.64
N LEU A 237 -1.97 12.77 -8.02
CA LEU A 237 -2.32 13.86 -7.11
C LEU A 237 -1.38 13.90 -5.89
N TRP A 238 -1.10 12.75 -5.29
CA TRP A 238 -0.14 12.64 -4.19
C TRP A 238 1.30 12.92 -4.65
N PHE A 239 1.70 12.45 -5.84
CA PHE A 239 3.02 12.75 -6.40
C PHE A 239 3.22 14.25 -6.60
N CYS A 240 2.20 14.95 -7.11
CA CYS A 240 2.20 16.42 -7.21
C CYS A 240 2.42 17.09 -5.84
N LYS A 241 1.81 16.58 -4.76
CA LYS A 241 2.04 17.08 -3.39
C LYS A 241 3.50 16.85 -2.95
N ILE A 242 4.06 15.67 -3.23
CA ILE A 242 5.45 15.33 -2.90
C ILE A 242 6.43 16.23 -3.66
N CYS A 243 6.25 16.41 -4.97
CA CYS A 243 7.06 17.30 -5.80
C CYS A 243 7.01 18.75 -5.31
N LYS A 244 5.81 19.27 -5.00
CA LYS A 244 5.67 20.62 -4.41
C LYS A 244 6.41 20.73 -3.08
N GLY A 245 6.34 19.70 -2.23
CA GLY A 245 7.11 19.62 -0.99
C GLY A 245 8.62 19.67 -1.22
N ALA A 246 9.13 18.90 -2.18
CA ALA A 246 10.54 18.87 -2.54
C ALA A 246 11.05 20.22 -3.06
N VAL A 247 10.32 20.84 -3.99
CA VAL A 247 10.64 22.18 -4.53
C VAL A 247 10.72 23.22 -3.42
N LYS A 248 9.75 23.21 -2.48
CA LYS A 248 9.76 24.13 -1.34
C LYS A 248 11.00 23.97 -0.45
N THR A 249 11.47 22.74 -0.24
CA THR A 249 12.69 22.47 0.51
C THR A 249 13.94 23.00 -0.21
N LEU A 250 14.03 22.81 -1.53
CA LEU A 250 15.15 23.30 -2.33
C LEU A 250 15.20 24.84 -2.38
N CYS A 251 14.05 25.49 -2.58
CA CYS A 251 13.98 26.96 -2.59
C CYS A 251 14.42 27.57 -1.26
N LYS A 252 14.00 26.99 -0.13
CA LYS A 252 14.44 27.43 1.20
C LYS A 252 15.94 27.26 1.41
N ALA A 253 16.50 26.14 0.99
CA ALA A 253 17.95 25.89 1.09
C ALA A 253 18.75 26.94 0.28
N LYS A 254 18.28 27.30 -0.92
CA LYS A 254 18.90 28.34 -1.75
C LYS A 254 18.84 29.73 -1.09
N GLN A 255 17.71 30.09 -0.49
CA GLN A 255 17.57 31.36 0.24
C GLN A 255 18.50 31.42 1.47
N SER A 256 18.57 30.35 2.27
CA SER A 256 19.49 30.30 3.42
C SER A 256 20.97 30.31 3.06
N ALA A 257 21.33 29.79 1.87
CA ALA A 257 22.70 29.87 1.36
C ALA A 257 23.07 31.29 0.91
N SER A 258 22.14 31.99 0.24
CA SER A 258 22.34 33.39 -0.18
C SER A 258 22.55 34.33 1.01
N VAL A 259 21.74 34.20 2.07
CA VAL A 259 21.83 35.03 3.29
C VAL A 259 23.13 34.80 4.07
N LYS A 260 23.83 33.68 3.88
CA LYS A 260 25.14 33.43 4.53
C LYS A 260 26.33 33.99 3.74
N MET A 261 26.11 34.45 2.51
CA MET A 261 27.15 35.00 1.65
C MET A 261 27.17 36.54 1.65
N ASP A 262 26.11 37.16 2.17
CA ASP A 262 26.00 38.60 2.45
C ASP A 262 26.41 38.89 3.91
#